data_AF-A0A0P1FJT5-F1
#
_entry.id   AF-A0A0P1FJT5-F1
#
_cell.length_a   1.000
_cell.length_b   1.000
_cell.length_c   1.000
_cell.angle_alpha   90.00
_cell.angle_beta   90.00
_cell.angle_gamma   90.00
#
_symmetry.space_group_name_H-M   'P 1'
#
loop_
_entity.id
_entity.type
_entity.pdbx_description
1 polymer ?
#
loop_
_entity_poly.entity_id
_entity_poly.type
_entity_poly.pdbx_seq_one_letter_code
_entity_poly.pdbx_strand_id
1 'polypeptide(L)'
;MGPSLSLKLVGECGTDLRAWPSAKHFTSWLCLAPGNKISGGKVLSSRTRRSSSQAAALLRLAAVTIGRSDTALGAFCRRLAARAGKAKAVTATARKIAVLFYNTLRHGMTYKEPGASHYEERYRNRVLGNLKRRAKSLGYDLQELPPEANMAVS
;
A
#
# COMPACT_ATOMS: atom_id res chain seq x y z
N MET A 1 -15.32 1.03 0.97
CA MET A 1 -15.77 0.46 -0.33
C MET A 1 -17.27 0.66 -0.41
N GLY A 2 -17.79 1.18 -1.52
CA GLY A 2 -19.26 1.27 -1.69
C GLY A 2 -19.86 -0.14 -1.86
N PRO A 3 -21.11 -0.39 -1.42
CA PRO A 3 -21.76 -1.70 -1.52
C PRO A 3 -21.78 -2.26 -2.94
N SER A 4 -21.99 -1.40 -3.95
CA SER A 4 -22.04 -1.79 -5.36
C SER A 4 -20.71 -2.31 -5.91
N LEU A 5 -19.58 -1.73 -5.47
CA LEU A 5 -18.25 -2.19 -5.87
C LEU A 5 -17.92 -3.56 -5.28
N SER A 6 -18.32 -3.78 -4.02
CA SER A 6 -18.15 -5.07 -3.34
C SER A 6 -18.94 -6.17 -4.04
N LEU A 7 -20.20 -5.92 -4.40
CA LEU A 7 -21.05 -6.88 -5.11
C LEU A 7 -20.47 -7.24 -6.48
N LYS A 8 -20.00 -6.26 -7.25
CA LYS A 8 -19.35 -6.51 -8.55
C LYS A 8 -18.06 -7.31 -8.40
N LEU A 9 -17.25 -7.03 -7.37
CA LEU A 9 -16.04 -7.80 -7.10
C LEU A 9 -16.34 -9.25 -6.73
N VAL A 10 -17.38 -9.48 -5.91
CA VAL A 10 -17.82 -10.84 -5.57
C VAL A 10 -18.40 -11.56 -6.79
N GLY A 11 -19.13 -10.86 -7.67
CA GLY A 11 -19.60 -11.43 -8.94
C GLY A 11 -18.46 -11.87 -9.86
N GLU A 12 -17.40 -11.07 -9.96
CA GLU A 12 -16.23 -11.35 -10.80
C GLU A 12 -15.28 -12.42 -10.22
N CYS A 13 -15.09 -12.42 -8.90
CA CYS A 13 -14.13 -13.30 -8.24
C CYS A 13 -14.76 -14.57 -7.65
N GLY A 14 -16.09 -14.62 -7.55
CA GLY A 14 -16.81 -15.61 -6.77
C GLY A 14 -16.76 -15.34 -5.27
N THR A 15 -17.53 -16.12 -4.52
CA THR A 15 -17.54 -16.11 -3.05
C THR A 15 -16.42 -16.97 -2.46
N ASP A 16 -15.91 -17.94 -3.22
CA ASP A 16 -14.84 -18.82 -2.79
C ASP A 16 -13.50 -18.49 -3.48
N LEU A 17 -12.57 -17.93 -2.70
CA LEU A 17 -11.22 -17.60 -3.16
C LEU A 17 -10.23 -18.77 -2.96
N ARG A 18 -10.71 -20.01 -2.77
CA ARG A 18 -9.89 -21.24 -2.67
C ARG A 18 -8.98 -21.51 -3.85
N ALA A 19 -9.38 -21.08 -5.05
CA ALA A 19 -8.56 -21.18 -6.26
C ALA A 19 -7.19 -20.49 -6.14
N TRP A 20 -7.04 -19.49 -5.26
CA TRP A 20 -5.76 -18.84 -4.98
C TRP A 20 -5.23 -19.28 -3.61
N PRO A 21 -4.06 -19.96 -3.54
CA PRO A 21 -3.48 -20.40 -2.27
C PRO A 21 -3.07 -19.25 -1.34
N SER A 22 -2.84 -18.04 -1.88
CA SER A 22 -2.53 -16.87 -1.07
C SER A 22 -2.95 -15.56 -1.75
N ALA A 23 -3.03 -14.48 -0.97
CA ALA A 23 -3.30 -13.15 -1.48
C ALA A 23 -2.27 -12.69 -2.54
N LYS A 24 -1.05 -13.24 -2.53
CA LYS A 24 -0.04 -12.96 -3.57
C LYS A 24 -0.48 -13.54 -4.92
N HIS A 25 -1.01 -14.76 -4.94
CA HIS A 25 -1.55 -15.38 -6.17
C HIS A 25 -2.75 -14.59 -6.69
N PHE A 26 -3.67 -14.21 -5.80
CA PHE A 26 -4.84 -13.41 -6.15
C PHE A 26 -4.46 -12.05 -6.77
N THR A 27 -3.53 -11.31 -6.14
CA THR A 27 -3.06 -10.02 -6.69
C THR A 27 -2.25 -10.16 -7.98
N SER A 28 -1.60 -11.31 -8.21
CA SER A 28 -0.90 -11.61 -9.46
C SER A 28 -1.89 -11.88 -10.60
N TRP A 29 -2.96 -12.62 -10.33
CA TRP A 29 -4.07 -12.89 -11.26
C TRP A 29 -4.78 -11.59 -11.68
N LEU A 30 -5.00 -10.67 -10.75
CA LEU A 30 -5.52 -9.33 -11.03
C LEU A 30 -4.53 -8.40 -11.77
N CYS A 31 -3.30 -8.85 -12.05
CA CYS A 31 -2.20 -8.02 -12.59
C CYS A 31 -1.94 -6.72 -11.78
N LEU A 32 -2.16 -6.77 -10.45
CA LEU A 32 -1.82 -5.68 -9.53
C LEU A 32 -0.43 -5.87 -8.90
N ALA A 33 0.14 -7.07 -9.01
CA ALA A 33 1.53 -7.33 -8.67
C ALA A 33 2.49 -6.83 -9.78
N PRO A 34 3.71 -6.38 -9.41
CA PRO A 34 4.74 -6.06 -10.40
C PRO A 34 5.11 -7.31 -11.21
N GLY A 35 5.27 -7.16 -12.53
CA GLY A 35 5.79 -8.20 -13.39
C GLY A 35 7.29 -8.06 -13.54
N ASN A 36 8.06 -8.80 -12.72
CA ASN A 36 9.51 -8.80 -12.82
C ASN A 36 9.96 -9.70 -13.98
N LYS A 37 10.40 -9.10 -15.09
CA LYS A 37 11.06 -9.81 -16.19
C LYS A 37 12.54 -9.95 -15.85
N ILE A 38 12.99 -11.18 -15.58
CA ILE A 38 14.37 -11.48 -15.17
C ILE A 38 15.02 -12.34 -16.24
N SER A 39 16.24 -12.00 -16.65
CA SER A 39 17.10 -12.83 -17.51
C SER A 39 18.54 -12.74 -17.02
N GLY A 40 19.25 -13.86 -16.96
CA GLY A 40 20.64 -13.92 -16.49
C GLY A 40 20.87 -13.29 -15.11
N GLY A 41 19.90 -13.44 -14.19
CA GLY A 41 19.96 -12.85 -12.84
C GLY A 41 19.69 -11.34 -12.75
N LYS A 42 19.46 -10.65 -13.89
CA LYS A 42 19.18 -9.20 -13.92
C LYS A 42 17.69 -8.93 -14.15
N VAL A 43 17.14 -7.95 -13.43
CA VAL A 43 15.77 -7.46 -13.65
C VAL A 43 15.74 -6.53 -14.85
N LEU A 44 15.20 -7.01 -15.97
CA LEU A 44 15.04 -6.24 -17.21
C LEU A 44 13.87 -5.26 -17.14
N SER A 45 12.81 -5.61 -16.40
CA SER A 45 11.64 -4.76 -16.20
C SER A 45 10.90 -5.18 -14.94
N SER A 46 10.29 -4.22 -14.25
CA SER A 46 9.41 -4.44 -13.08
C SER A 46 8.03 -3.82 -13.28
N ARG A 47 7.64 -3.56 -14.54
CA ARG A 47 6.37 -2.89 -14.87
C ARG A 47 5.21 -3.83 -14.54
N THR A 48 4.13 -3.28 -13.99
CA THR A 48 2.89 -4.03 -13.80
C THR A 48 2.31 -4.43 -15.16
N ARG A 49 1.83 -5.66 -15.27
CA ARG A 49 1.20 -6.17 -16.50
C ARG A 49 -0.07 -5.38 -16.80
N ARG A 50 -0.35 -5.17 -18.10
CA ARG A 50 -1.67 -4.70 -18.54
C ARG A 50 -2.67 -5.83 -18.30
N SER A 51 -3.91 -5.46 -17.98
CA SER A 51 -4.97 -6.43 -17.73
C SER A 51 -6.30 -5.87 -18.20
N SER A 52 -7.11 -6.73 -18.80
CA SER A 52 -8.51 -6.53 -19.13
C SER A 52 -9.45 -6.87 -17.96
N SER A 53 -8.91 -7.29 -16.80
CA SER A 53 -9.71 -7.67 -15.63
C SER A 53 -10.54 -6.48 -15.13
N GLN A 54 -11.85 -6.65 -15.15
CA GLN A 54 -12.79 -5.68 -14.61
C GLN A 54 -12.61 -5.51 -13.10
N ALA A 55 -12.42 -6.61 -12.36
CA ALA A 55 -12.10 -6.58 -10.93
C ALA A 55 -10.88 -5.69 -10.61
N ALA A 56 -9.80 -5.81 -11.40
CA ALA A 56 -8.62 -4.95 -11.23
C ALA A 56 -8.92 -3.47 -11.51
N ALA A 57 -9.77 -3.17 -12.49
CA ALA A 57 -10.21 -1.81 -12.80
C ALA A 57 -11.05 -1.22 -11.65
N LEU A 58 -12.01 -1.99 -11.11
CA LEU A 58 -12.86 -1.59 -9.97
C LEU A 58 -12.01 -1.28 -8.73
N LEU A 59 -11.01 -2.11 -8.43
CA LEU A 59 -10.09 -1.89 -7.32
C LEU A 59 -9.25 -0.61 -7.49
N ARG A 60 -8.84 -0.28 -8.73
CA ARG A 60 -8.15 0.98 -9.02
C ARG A 60 -9.07 2.19 -8.86
N LEU A 61 -10.32 2.10 -9.31
CA LEU A 61 -11.32 3.16 -9.10
C LEU A 61 -11.54 3.42 -7.61
N ALA A 62 -11.68 2.35 -6.84
CA ALA A 62 -11.84 2.46 -5.39
C ALA A 62 -10.57 2.99 -4.69
N ALA A 63 -9.38 2.68 -5.20
CA ALA A 63 -8.13 3.25 -4.71
C ALA A 63 -8.04 4.77 -4.94
N VAL A 64 -8.60 5.28 -6.05
CA VAL A 64 -8.64 6.73 -6.33
C VAL A 64 -9.51 7.46 -5.30
N THR A 65 -10.68 6.91 -4.96
CA THR A 65 -11.57 7.51 -3.97
C THR A 65 -10.97 7.44 -2.56
N ILE A 66 -10.42 6.30 -2.17
CA ILE A 66 -9.72 6.12 -0.88
C ILE A 66 -8.51 7.06 -0.77
N GLY A 67 -7.78 7.30 -1.86
CA GLY A 67 -6.63 8.20 -1.85
C GLY A 67 -6.94 9.62 -1.38
N ARG A 68 -8.20 10.06 -1.50
CA ARG A 68 -8.69 11.37 -1.05
C ARG A 68 -9.25 11.36 0.37
N SER A 69 -9.49 10.19 0.96
CA SER A 69 -10.06 10.03 2.30
C SER A 69 -9.01 10.15 3.40
N ASP A 70 -9.45 10.49 4.61
CA ASP A 70 -8.58 10.56 5.79
C ASP A 70 -8.42 9.19 6.49
N THR A 71 -7.93 8.21 5.73
CA THR A 71 -7.70 6.84 6.19
C THR A 71 -6.22 6.49 6.10
N ALA A 72 -5.78 5.44 6.79
CA ALA A 72 -4.42 4.91 6.68
C ALA A 72 -4.07 4.52 5.23
N LEU A 73 -5.03 3.96 4.48
CA LEU A 73 -4.86 3.66 3.05
C LEU A 73 -4.78 4.94 2.22
N GLY A 74 -5.56 5.97 2.55
CA GLY A 74 -5.48 7.29 1.94
C GLY A 74 -4.11 7.94 2.14
N ALA A 75 -3.63 7.97 3.38
CA ALA A 75 -2.31 8.49 3.75
C ALA A 75 -1.18 7.72 3.03
N PHE A 76 -1.27 6.38 2.95
CA PHE A 76 -0.36 5.56 2.15
C PHE A 76 -0.36 5.98 0.67
N CYS A 77 -1.54 6.17 0.07
CA CYS A 77 -1.68 6.54 -1.32
C CYS A 77 -1.08 7.93 -1.61
N ARG A 78 -1.39 8.94 -0.78
CA ARG A 78 -0.85 10.30 -0.92
C ARG A 78 0.67 10.33 -0.82
N ARG A 79 1.23 9.70 0.21
CA ARG A 79 2.69 9.60 0.41
C ARG A 79 3.37 8.91 -0.76
N LEU A 80 2.80 7.79 -1.23
CA LEU A 80 3.38 7.08 -2.37
C LEU A 80 3.26 7.87 -3.67
N ALA A 81 2.17 8.62 -3.85
CA ALA A 81 1.97 9.48 -5.01
C ALA A 81 3.00 10.61 -5.06
N ALA A 82 3.31 11.24 -3.93
CA ALA A 82 4.34 12.27 -3.83
C ALA A 82 5.73 11.74 -4.21
N ARG A 83 6.06 10.49 -3.82
CA ARG A 83 7.39 9.89 -4.09
C ARG A 83 7.53 9.27 -5.47
N ALA A 84 6.48 8.62 -5.98
CA ALA A 84 6.58 7.71 -7.14
C ALA A 84 5.58 8.02 -8.27
N GLY A 85 4.72 9.01 -8.09
CA GLY A 85 3.68 9.41 -9.04
C GLY A 85 2.33 8.75 -8.80
N LYS A 86 1.26 9.45 -9.20
CA LYS A 86 -0.15 9.10 -8.96
C LYS A 86 -0.52 7.71 -9.49
N ALA A 87 -0.11 7.38 -10.73
CA ALA A 87 -0.47 6.09 -11.35
C ALA A 87 0.07 4.87 -10.58
N LYS A 88 1.33 4.96 -10.11
CA LYS A 88 1.95 3.89 -9.30
C LYS A 88 1.28 3.79 -7.94
N ALA A 89 0.94 4.92 -7.33
CA ALA A 89 0.27 4.95 -6.03
C ALA A 89 -1.13 4.32 -6.06
N VAL A 90 -1.92 4.62 -7.09
CA VAL A 90 -3.26 4.02 -7.29
C VAL A 90 -3.14 2.51 -7.42
N THR A 91 -2.22 2.01 -8.24
CA THR A 91 -2.04 0.57 -8.45
C THR A 91 -1.57 -0.15 -7.18
N ALA A 92 -0.63 0.46 -6.44
CA ALA A 92 -0.16 -0.10 -5.17
C ALA A 92 -1.25 -0.11 -4.09
N THR A 93 -2.10 0.93 -4.06
CA THR A 93 -3.23 1.02 -3.13
C THR A 93 -4.32 0.01 -3.50
N ALA A 94 -4.63 -0.14 -4.78
CA ALA A 94 -5.51 -1.20 -5.28
C ALA A 94 -5.01 -2.59 -4.88
N ARG A 95 -3.71 -2.84 -4.96
CA ARG A 95 -3.10 -4.09 -4.48
C ARG A 95 -3.33 -4.30 -2.98
N LYS A 96 -3.20 -3.25 -2.15
CA LYS A 96 -3.47 -3.35 -0.70
C LYS A 96 -4.93 -3.68 -0.42
N ILE A 97 -5.85 -3.03 -1.13
CA ILE A 97 -7.29 -3.30 -1.03
C ILE A 97 -7.58 -4.76 -1.42
N ALA A 98 -7.00 -5.24 -2.51
CA ALA A 98 -7.20 -6.62 -2.96
C ALA A 98 -6.73 -7.66 -1.92
N VAL A 99 -5.62 -7.38 -1.22
CA VAL A 99 -5.14 -8.24 -0.12
C VAL A 99 -6.11 -8.22 1.05
N LEU A 100 -6.63 -7.05 1.43
CA LEU A 100 -7.64 -6.95 2.48
C LEU A 100 -8.91 -7.73 2.10
N PHE A 101 -9.41 -7.54 0.88
CA PHE A 101 -10.57 -8.26 0.34
C PHE A 101 -10.36 -9.79 0.35
N TYR A 102 -9.18 -10.25 -0.07
CA TYR A 102 -8.85 -11.68 -0.01
C TYR A 102 -8.88 -12.19 1.43
N ASN A 103 -8.25 -11.49 2.37
CA ASN A 103 -8.20 -11.92 3.76
C ASN A 103 -9.57 -11.85 4.45
N THR A 104 -10.40 -10.86 4.11
CA THR A 104 -11.75 -10.73 4.67
C THR A 104 -12.63 -11.88 4.21
N LEU A 105 -12.59 -12.24 2.92
CA LEU A 105 -13.40 -13.34 2.38
C LEU A 105 -12.85 -14.72 2.75
N ARG A 106 -11.52 -14.91 2.70
CA ARG A 106 -10.93 -16.23 2.92
C ARG A 106 -10.81 -16.61 4.40
N HIS A 107 -10.57 -15.63 5.26
CA HIS A 107 -10.27 -15.86 6.68
C HIS A 107 -11.26 -15.17 7.64
N GLY A 108 -12.31 -14.51 7.13
CA GLY A 108 -13.29 -13.80 7.96
C GLY A 108 -12.70 -12.58 8.69
N MET A 109 -11.54 -12.07 8.25
CA MET A 109 -10.86 -10.97 8.92
C MET A 109 -11.66 -9.67 8.84
N THR A 110 -11.93 -9.03 9.97
CA THR A 110 -12.51 -7.69 9.99
C THR A 110 -11.40 -6.65 9.90
N TYR A 111 -11.45 -5.79 8.89
CA TYR A 111 -10.52 -4.67 8.78
C TYR A 111 -10.99 -3.50 9.63
N LYS A 112 -10.25 -3.20 10.71
CA LYS A 112 -10.43 -1.98 11.50
C LYS A 112 -9.52 -0.89 10.94
N GLU A 113 -10.12 0.20 10.48
CA GLU A 113 -9.40 1.33 9.91
C GLU A 113 -8.66 2.10 11.01
N PRO A 114 -7.30 2.16 10.99
CA PRO A 114 -6.53 2.79 12.06
C PRO A 114 -6.48 4.33 11.98
N GLY A 115 -6.86 4.92 10.85
CA GLY A 115 -6.77 6.37 10.61
C GLY A 115 -5.43 6.84 10.04
N ALA A 116 -5.41 8.07 9.52
CA ALA A 116 -4.24 8.65 8.87
C ALA A 116 -3.09 8.94 9.86
N SER A 117 -3.38 9.53 11.02
CA SER A 117 -2.37 9.90 12.02
C SER A 117 -1.58 8.68 12.52
N HIS A 118 -2.26 7.58 12.83
CA HIS A 118 -1.61 6.33 13.25
C HIS A 118 -0.70 5.76 12.13
N TYR A 119 -1.10 5.90 10.87
CA TYR A 119 -0.24 5.51 9.74
C TYR A 119 1.01 6.38 9.63
N GLU A 120 0.87 7.70 9.81
CA GLU A 120 1.96 8.67 9.76
C GLU A 120 2.96 8.47 10.90
N GLU A 121 2.48 8.24 12.12
CA GLU A 121 3.32 7.94 13.28
C GLU A 121 4.14 6.67 13.06
N ARG A 122 3.50 5.58 12.61
CA ARG A 122 4.20 4.33 12.29
C ARG A 122 5.22 4.52 11.16
N TYR A 123 4.91 5.40 10.20
CA TYR A 123 5.86 5.75 9.13
C TYR A 123 7.06 6.53 9.68
N ARG A 124 6.83 7.54 10.54
CA ARG A 124 7.87 8.31 11.22
C ARG A 124 8.81 7.39 12.01
N ASN A 125 8.27 6.48 12.81
CA ASN A 125 9.04 5.51 13.58
C ASN A 125 9.91 4.62 12.68
N ARG A 126 9.40 4.19 11.52
CA ARG A 126 10.19 3.43 10.55
C ARG A 126 11.30 4.28 9.91
N VAL A 127 11.05 5.55 9.63
CA VAL A 127 12.07 6.47 9.08
C VAL A 127 13.18 6.66 10.12
N LEU A 128 12.85 6.97 11.37
CA LEU A 128 13.81 7.12 12.46
C LEU A 128 14.62 5.84 12.67
N GLY A 129 13.97 4.67 12.70
CA GLY A 129 14.66 3.38 12.83
C GLY A 129 15.57 3.03 11.64
N ASN A 130 15.28 3.54 10.43
CA ASN A 130 16.19 3.43 9.28
C ASN A 130 17.37 4.39 9.42
N LEU A 131 17.12 5.64 9.85
CA LEU A 131 18.16 6.65 10.06
C LEU A 131 19.15 6.22 11.14
N LYS A 132 18.66 5.72 12.28
CA LYS A 132 19.52 5.20 13.36
C LYS A 132 20.43 4.07 12.87
N ARG A 133 19.89 3.13 12.09
CA ARG A 133 20.70 2.04 11.50
C ARG A 133 21.75 2.56 10.51
N ARG A 134 21.41 3.58 9.71
CA ARG A 134 22.34 4.18 8.76
C ARG A 134 23.44 4.99 9.45
N ALA A 135 23.11 5.75 10.50
CA ALA A 135 24.09 6.45 11.32
C ALA A 135 25.08 5.45 11.92
N LYS A 136 24.58 4.36 12.53
CA LYS A 136 25.42 3.30 13.12
C LYS A 136 26.38 2.68 12.10
N SER A 137 25.93 2.44 10.87
CA SER A 137 26.81 1.90 9.80
C SER A 137 27.94 2.86 9.38
N LEU A 138 27.81 4.15 9.70
CA LEU A 138 28.80 5.18 9.43
C LEU A 138 29.62 5.55 10.68
N GLY A 139 29.43 4.86 11.81
CA GLY A 139 30.11 5.18 13.07
C GLY A 139 29.52 6.34 13.86
N TYR A 140 28.31 6.80 13.51
CA TYR A 140 27.59 7.87 14.21
C TYR A 140 26.41 7.31 15.03
N ASP A 141 25.99 8.02 16.06
CA ASP A 141 24.71 7.76 16.74
C ASP A 141 23.71 8.91 16.49
N LEU A 142 22.42 8.58 16.42
CA LEU A 142 21.37 9.55 16.17
C LEU A 142 20.88 10.11 17.51
N GLN A 143 21.17 11.39 17.78
CA GLN A 143 20.65 12.12 18.93
C GLN A 143 19.47 12.99 18.52
N GLU A 144 18.46 13.06 19.39
CA GLU A 144 17.36 14.03 19.25
C GLU A 144 17.87 15.41 19.65
N LEU A 145 17.50 16.43 18.86
CA LEU A 145 17.81 17.81 19.23
C LEU A 145 16.99 18.19 20.47
N PRO A 146 17.57 18.99 21.40
CA PRO A 146 16.79 19.55 22.50
C PRO A 146 15.60 20.32 21.93
N PRO A 147 14.40 20.21 22.52
CA PRO A 147 13.31 21.12 22.16
C PRO A 147 13.77 22.55 22.41
N GLU A 148 13.66 23.41 21.40
CA GLU A 148 14.15 24.80 21.44
C GLU A 148 13.75 25.47 22.76
N ALA A 149 14.73 25.75 23.62
CA ALA A 149 14.55 26.69 24.71
C ALA A 149 14.20 28.04 24.07
N ASN A 150 13.03 28.57 24.43
CA ASN A 150 12.53 29.93 24.15
C ASN A 150 13.58 30.82 23.48
N MET A 151 13.39 31.14 22.19
CA MET A 151 13.87 32.41 21.65
C MET A 151 13.20 33.54 22.44
N ALA A 152 13.75 33.82 23.62
CA ALA A 152 13.63 35.10 24.28
C ALA A 152 14.36 36.10 23.38
N VAL A 153 13.62 36.64 22.42
CA VAL A 153 13.98 37.90 21.77
C VAL A 153 13.97 38.94 22.88
N SER A 154 15.18 39.40 23.24
CA SER A 154 15.40 40.59 24.07
C SER A 154 15.05 41.85 23.29
#